data_AF-A0A497NFU7-F1
#
_entry.id   AF-A0A497NFU7-F1
#
_cell.length_a   1.000
_cell.length_b   1.000
_cell.length_c   1.000
_cell.angle_alpha   90.00
_cell.angle_beta   90.00
_cell.angle_gamma   90.00
#
_symmetry.space_group_name_H-M   'P 1'
#
loop_
_entity.id
_entity.type
_entity.pdbx_description
1 polymer ?
#
loop_
_entity_poly.entity_id
_entity_poly.type
_entity_poly.pdbx_seq_one_letter_code
_entity_poly.pdbx_strand_id
1 'polypeptide(L)' 'MKLITLYLPESYLRALDELVEKRYYPSRAEAIRAAIRDLLNKEFWGRAELEGEARRDEAKSKAIS' A
#
# COMPACT_ATOMS: atom_id res chain seq x y z
N MET A 1 -1.47 -11.42 -12.62
CA MET A 1 -0.76 -11.64 -11.34
C MET A 1 0.44 -12.56 -11.56
N LYS A 2 1.50 -12.43 -10.75
CA LYS A 2 2.65 -13.36 -10.72
C LYS A 2 2.65 -14.11 -9.38
N LEU A 3 3.01 -15.39 -9.38
CA LEU A 3 3.10 -16.20 -8.16
C LEU A 3 4.39 -15.84 -7.41
N ILE A 4 4.27 -15.63 -6.10
CA ILE A 4 5.41 -15.48 -5.19
C ILE A 4 5.25 -16.47 -4.03
N THR A 5 6.35 -16.96 -3.52
CA THR A 5 6.40 -17.77 -2.29
C THR A 5 7.14 -16.96 -1.23
N LEU A 6 6.61 -16.90 -0.01
CA LEU A 6 7.24 -16.23 1.12
C LEU A 6 7.10 -17.07 2.39
N TYR A 7 8.00 -16.86 3.34
CA TYR A 7 7.93 -17.44 4.68
C TYR A 7 7.43 -16.39 5.66
N LEU A 8 6.46 -16.76 6.50
CA LEU A 8 5.91 -15.90 7.54
C LEU A 8 5.89 -16.66 8.87
N PRO A 9 6.01 -15.96 10.02
CA PRO A 9 5.71 -16.56 11.31
C PRO A 9 4.29 -17.14 11.34
N GLU A 10 4.11 -18.27 12.01
CA GLU A 10 2.79 -18.93 12.08
C GLU A 10 1.72 -18.04 12.72
N SER A 11 2.11 -17.18 13.67
CA SER A 11 1.20 -16.22 14.30
C SER A 11 0.56 -15.28 13.29
N TYR A 12 1.30 -14.90 12.22
CA TYR A 12 0.79 -14.02 11.19
C TYR A 12 -0.14 -14.77 10.25
N LEU A 13 0.16 -16.04 9.95
CA LEU A 13 -0.74 -16.89 9.17
C LEU A 13 -2.08 -17.05 9.89
N ARG A 14 -2.07 -17.32 11.20
CA ARG A 14 -3.28 -17.42 12.03
C ARG A 14 -4.10 -16.12 12.02
N ALA A 15 -3.44 -14.96 12.14
CA ALA A 15 -4.13 -13.68 12.07
C ALA A 15 -4.76 -13.43 10.68
N LEU A 16 -4.09 -13.82 9.60
CA LEU A 16 -4.65 -13.75 8.25
C LEU A 16 -5.84 -14.70 8.06
N ASP A 17 -5.77 -15.90 8.63
CA ASP A 17 -6.88 -16.86 8.59
C ASP A 17 -8.11 -16.28 9.31
N GLU A 18 -7.95 -15.67 10.49
CA GLU A 18 -9.04 -15.01 11.22
C GLU A 18 -9.72 -13.90 10.40
N LEU A 19 -8.94 -13.10 9.66
CA LEU A 19 -9.48 -12.05 8.78
C LEU A 19 -10.35 -12.64 7.66
N VAL A 20 -9.98 -13.83 7.15
CA VAL A 20 -10.73 -14.52 6.12
C VAL A 20 -11.98 -15.19 6.69
N GLU A 21 -11.88 -15.83 7.85
CA GLU A 21 -13.01 -16.45 8.56
C GLU A 21 -14.10 -15.42 8.90
N LYS A 22 -13.69 -14.23 9.32
CA LYS A 22 -14.59 -13.08 9.57
C LYS A 22 -15.11 -12.41 8.30
N ARG A 23 -14.77 -12.93 7.11
CA ARG A 23 -15.17 -12.44 5.79
C ARG A 23 -14.73 -11.01 5.47
N TYR A 24 -13.71 -10.48 6.17
CA TYR A 24 -13.13 -9.18 5.79
C TYR A 24 -12.38 -9.27 4.46
N TYR A 25 -11.77 -10.42 4.18
CA TYR A 25 -11.12 -10.70 2.91
C TYR A 25 -11.54 -12.07 2.39
N PRO A 26 -11.62 -12.26 1.06
CA PRO A 26 -12.03 -13.54 0.48
C PRO A 26 -10.93 -14.61 0.54
N SER A 27 -9.66 -14.22 0.75
CA SER A 27 -8.53 -15.14 0.93
C SER A 27 -7.35 -14.43 1.59
N ARG A 28 -6.42 -15.21 2.15
CA ARG A 28 -5.15 -14.68 2.68
C ARG A 28 -4.38 -13.91 1.61
N ALA A 29 -4.42 -14.39 0.37
CA ALA A 29 -3.71 -13.77 -0.73
C ALA A 29 -4.27 -12.38 -1.07
N GLU A 30 -5.59 -12.18 -0.97
CA GLU A 30 -6.22 -10.86 -1.14
C GLU A 30 -5.91 -9.93 0.03
N ALA A 31 -5.91 -10.43 1.27
CA ALA A 31 -5.50 -9.64 2.43
C ALA A 31 -4.05 -9.11 2.29
N ILE A 32 -3.13 -9.99 1.90
CA ILE A 32 -1.72 -9.63 1.65
C ILE A 32 -1.61 -8.62 0.49
N ARG A 33 -2.33 -8.83 -0.61
CA ARG A 33 -2.36 -7.87 -1.73
C ARG A 33 -2.86 -6.49 -1.31
N ALA A 34 -3.91 -6.44 -0.48
CA ALA A 34 -4.44 -5.18 0.02
C ALA A 34 -3.41 -4.46 0.89
N ALA A 35 -2.79 -5.15 1.84
CA ALA A 35 -1.74 -4.58 2.68
C ALA A 35 -0.55 -4.05 1.86
N ILE A 36 -0.10 -4.79 0.83
CA ILE A 36 0.98 -4.35 -0.06
C ILE A 36 0.57 -3.09 -0.85
N ARG A 37 -0.65 -3.06 -1.40
CA ARG A 37 -1.17 -1.89 -2.13
C ARG A 37 -1.22 -0.67 -1.23
N ASP A 38 -1.76 -0.81 -0.03
CA ASP A 38 -1.93 0.30 0.91
C ASP A 38 -0.57 0.84 1.34
N LEU A 39 0.41 -0.05 1.57
CA LEU A 39 1.80 0.33 1.84
C LEU A 39 2.42 1.11 0.68
N LEU A 40 2.30 0.63 -0.56
CA LEU A 40 2.89 1.29 -1.74
C LEU A 40 2.22 2.63 -2.05
N ASN A 41 0.90 2.72 -1.89
CA ASN A 41 0.19 3.97 -2.04
C ASN A 41 0.65 5.00 -1.02
N LYS A 42 0.86 4.58 0.24
CA LYS A 42 1.30 5.48 1.30
C LYS A 42 2.77 5.91 1.13
N GLU A 43 3.65 4.96 0.89
CA GLU A 43 5.10 5.19 1.02
C GLU A 43 5.80 5.49 -0.31
N PHE A 44 5.24 5.05 -1.44
CA PHE A 44 5.85 5.25 -2.75
C PHE A 44 5.10 6.30 -3.57
N TRP A 45 3.82 6.05 -3.87
CA TRP A 45 3.04 6.93 -4.73
C TRP A 45 2.63 8.22 -4.03
N GLY A 46 2.15 8.13 -2.78
CA GLY A 46 1.73 9.29 -2.01
C GLY A 46 2.87 10.26 -1.72
N ARG A 47 4.10 9.78 -1.53
CA ARG A 47 5.28 10.66 -1.39
C ARG A 47 5.64 11.33 -2.71
N ALA A 48 5.63 10.58 -3.81
CA ALA A 48 5.94 11.12 -5.13
C ALA A 48 4.94 12.22 -5.56
N GLU A 49 3.67 12.06 -5.19
CA GLU A 49 2.62 13.04 -5.49
C GLU A 49 2.81 14.33 -4.66
N LEU A 50 3.08 14.21 -3.35
CA LEU A 50 3.41 15.36 -2.49
C LEU A 50 4.66 16.12 -2.96
N GLU A 51 5.70 15.42 -3.37
CA GLU A 51 6.92 16.03 -3.94
C GLU A 51 6.65 16.72 -5.28
N GLY A 52 5.74 16.17 -6.09
CA GLY A 52 5.30 16.76 -7.35
C GLY A 52 4.45 18.01 -7.16
N GLU A 53 3.52 17.99 -6.20
CA GLU A 53 2.67 19.12 -5.82
C GLU A 53 3.52 20.30 -5.33
N ALA A 54 4.44 20.04 -4.38
CA ALA A 54 5.32 21.07 -3.81
C ALA A 54 6.13 21.79 -4.90
N ARG A 55 6.66 21.03 -5.87
CA ARG A 55 7.42 21.59 -7.00
C ARG A 55 6.54 22.42 -7.93
N ARG A 56 5.28 22.05 -8.13
CA ARG A 56 4.33 22.82 -8.96
C ARG A 56 3.94 24.13 -8.30
N ASP A 57 3.75 24.12 -6.98
CA ASP A 57 3.36 25.32 -6.24
C ASP A 57 4.53 26.30 -6.09
N GLU A 58 5.76 25.80 -5.90
CA GLU A 58 6.98 26.62 -5.98
C GLU A 58 7.15 27.28 -7.37
N ALA A 59 6.89 26.53 -8.46
CA ALA A 59 6.99 27.06 -9.82
C ALA A 59 5.93 28.13 -10.11
N LYS A 60 4.70 27.97 -9.62
CA LYS A 60 3.64 28.98 -9.75
C LYS A 60 3.97 30.26 -8.97
N SER A 61 4.49 30.12 -7.75
CA SER A 61 4.85 31.27 -6.91
C SER A 61 5.95 32.14 -7.56
N LYS A 62 6.95 31.51 -8.18
CA LYS A 62 8.01 32.21 -8.95
C LYS A 62 7.54 32.83 -10.26
N ALA A 63 6.44 32.36 -10.85
CA ALA A 63 5.92 32.90 -12.11
C ALA A 63 5.00 34.13 -11.91
N ILE A 64 4.56 34.37 -10.67
CA ILE A 64 3.65 35.47 -10.31
C ILE A 64 4.41 36.65 -9.66
N SER A 65 5.65 36.44 -9.18
CA SER A 65 6.61 37.50 -8.81
C SER A 65 7.44 37.95 -10.01
#